data_AF-A0A672YWD5-F1
#
_entry.id   AF-A0A672YWD5-F1
#
_cell.length_a   1.000
_cell.length_b   1.000
_cell.length_c   1.000
_cell.angle_alpha   90.00
_cell.angle_beta   90.00
_cell.angle_gamma   90.00
#
_symmetry.space_group_name_H-M   'P 1'
#
loop_
_entity.id
_entity.type
_entity.pdbx_description
1 polymer ?
#
loop_
_entity_poly.entity_id
_entity_poly.type
_entity_poly.pdbx_seq_one_letter_code
_entity_poly.pdbx_strand_id
1 'polypeptide(L)'
;MFVLSLTANVLKGSGPLGAGLVQASRSLHTSSQNLAPVPPLPEKGGKVRHGIFPEELFQLLYPKTGVTGPYMLGTGLLTYLLSKEIYVINHETFAALSIGAAIIYGVKKFGPSVAAFADKLNEEKVAKAQEVKDVAMTSLAEAIEDEKKEQWRVEGRGMLFDAKRNNVNMLLETNYRERLHMVTNEVKRRLDYQIALQDLHLRMEQEHMVNWVEKSVISSITPQQVSKYVQKLQLTDIVLRFISNCHFLNGLCNIRIFISYKVKIQLSEL
;
A
#
# COMPACT_ATOMS: atom_id res chain seq x y z
N MET A 1 1.65 29.99 26.27
CA MET A 1 1.31 30.29 27.69
C MET A 1 -0.05 30.96 27.64
N PHE A 2 -1.19 30.41 28.07
CA PHE A 2 -1.49 29.41 29.08
C PHE A 2 -2.74 28.63 28.62
N VAL A 3 -2.70 27.32 28.80
CA VAL A 3 -3.84 26.38 28.73
C VAL A 3 -4.67 26.56 30.00
N LEU A 4 -5.99 26.41 29.94
CA LEU A 4 -6.78 25.86 31.05
C LEU A 4 -8.14 25.33 30.58
N SER A 5 -8.19 24.01 30.43
CA SER A 5 -9.39 23.20 30.49
C SER A 5 -9.98 23.22 31.89
N LEU A 6 -11.30 23.28 32.04
CA LEU A 6 -12.00 22.74 33.22
C LEU A 6 -13.33 22.10 32.81
N THR A 7 -13.37 20.78 32.94
CA THR A 7 -14.55 19.92 33.02
C THR A 7 -15.02 19.86 34.48
N ALA A 8 -16.34 19.96 34.76
CA ALA A 8 -16.95 19.31 35.93
C ALA A 8 -18.50 19.27 35.85
N ASN A 9 -19.01 18.04 35.86
CA ASN A 9 -20.14 17.48 36.63
C ASN A 9 -21.51 18.21 36.59
N VAL A 10 -22.54 17.59 36.01
CA VAL A 10 -23.43 16.60 36.66
C VAL A 10 -23.99 17.11 37.99
N LEU A 11 -25.20 17.67 37.94
CA LEU A 11 -26.14 17.61 39.06
C LEU A 11 -27.54 17.24 38.54
N LYS A 12 -27.91 16.02 38.92
CA LYS A 12 -29.23 15.41 38.83
C LYS A 12 -30.10 16.02 39.92
N GLY A 13 -31.23 16.61 39.56
CA GLY A 13 -32.21 17.16 40.50
C GLY A 13 -33.61 17.10 39.91
N SER A 14 -34.36 16.09 40.35
CA SER A 14 -35.76 15.83 40.02
C SER A 14 -36.70 16.76 40.78
N GLY A 15 -37.68 17.35 40.08
CA GLY A 15 -38.86 17.98 40.68
C GLY A 15 -39.78 18.56 39.60
N PRO A 16 -41.04 18.09 39.46
CA PRO A 16 -41.99 18.63 38.49
C PRO A 16 -42.76 19.77 39.16
N LEU A 17 -42.54 21.00 38.72
CA LEU A 17 -43.31 22.14 39.20
C LEU A 17 -43.74 23.03 38.04
N GLY A 18 -45.05 23.05 37.83
CA GLY A 18 -45.78 24.27 37.48
C GLY A 18 -45.74 24.68 36.02
N ALA A 19 -46.81 24.36 35.31
CA ALA A 19 -47.25 25.10 34.13
C ALA A 19 -47.38 26.60 34.49
N GLY A 20 -46.40 27.39 34.05
CA GLY A 20 -46.34 28.83 34.24
C GLY A 20 -45.64 29.44 33.05
N LEU A 21 -46.44 29.86 32.07
CA LEU A 21 -46.15 30.83 31.03
C LEU A 21 -44.67 31.24 30.89
N VAL A 22 -43.90 30.45 30.13
CA VAL A 22 -42.68 30.96 29.50
C VAL A 22 -43.18 31.94 28.45
N GLN A 23 -43.24 33.21 28.85
CA GLN A 23 -43.27 34.34 27.93
C GLN A 23 -41.95 34.30 27.16
N ALA A 24 -41.91 33.45 26.14
CA ALA A 24 -40.91 33.50 25.11
C ALA A 24 -41.01 34.91 24.54
N SER A 25 -40.07 35.78 24.92
CA SER A 25 -39.77 36.95 24.14
C SER A 25 -39.57 36.43 22.73
N ARG A 26 -40.56 36.61 21.86
CA ARG A 26 -40.34 36.56 20.43
C ARG A 26 -39.30 37.65 20.20
N SER A 27 -38.03 37.27 20.21
CA SER A 27 -37.03 38.01 19.46
C SER A 27 -37.65 38.09 18.08
N LEU A 28 -38.16 39.27 17.76
CA LEU A 28 -38.53 39.63 16.41
C LEU A 28 -37.26 39.35 15.62
N HIS A 29 -37.23 38.19 14.98
CA HIS A 29 -36.13 37.74 14.17
C HIS A 29 -36.18 38.61 12.93
N THR A 30 -35.68 39.84 13.05
CA THR A 30 -35.21 40.65 11.94
C THR A 30 -33.87 40.06 11.48
N SER A 31 -33.83 38.75 11.24
CA SER A 31 -32.92 38.22 10.24
C SER A 31 -33.53 38.60 8.90
N SER A 32 -32.76 39.23 8.03
CA SER A 32 -33.12 39.38 6.63
C SER A 32 -33.69 38.06 6.11
N GLN A 33 -34.98 38.03 5.74
CA GLN A 33 -35.68 36.85 5.20
C GLN A 33 -35.04 36.29 3.92
N ASN A 34 -33.98 36.92 3.44
CA ASN A 34 -33.27 36.61 2.20
C ASN A 34 -32.33 35.39 2.28
N LEU A 35 -32.21 34.76 3.45
CA LEU A 35 -31.32 33.60 3.66
C LEU A 35 -32.08 32.27 3.84
N ALA A 36 -33.41 32.30 3.87
CA ALA A 36 -34.20 31.07 3.92
C ALA A 36 -34.21 30.42 2.53
N PRO A 37 -33.97 29.10 2.42
CA PRO A 37 -34.18 28.38 1.16
C PRO A 37 -35.62 28.57 0.72
N VAL A 38 -35.82 29.32 -0.37
CA VAL A 38 -37.14 29.45 -0.99
C VAL A 38 -37.47 28.14 -1.70
N PRO A 39 -38.75 27.72 -1.70
CA PRO A 39 -39.14 26.56 -2.49
C PRO A 39 -38.80 26.82 -3.97
N PRO A 40 -38.40 25.77 -4.72
CA PRO A 40 -38.12 25.91 -6.15
C PRO A 40 -39.38 26.39 -6.88
N LEU A 41 -39.18 27.20 -7.92
CA LEU A 41 -40.28 27.63 -8.76
C LEU A 41 -40.88 26.39 -9.47
N PRO A 42 -42.21 26.34 -9.66
CA PRO A 42 -42.84 25.29 -10.44
C PRO A 42 -42.35 25.35 -11.89
N GLU A 43 -42.07 24.18 -12.48
CA GLU A 43 -41.53 24.06 -13.85
C GLU A 43 -42.48 24.63 -14.91
N LYS A 44 -43.79 24.54 -14.68
CA LYS A 44 -44.83 25.01 -15.60
C LYS A 44 -45.77 25.98 -14.92
N GLY A 45 -46.01 27.10 -15.58
CA GLY A 45 -47.05 28.06 -15.19
C GLY A 45 -48.46 27.56 -15.51
N GLY A 46 -49.46 28.27 -14.97
CA GLY A 46 -50.86 28.01 -15.28
C GLY A 46 -51.16 28.17 -16.77
N LYS A 47 -51.99 27.28 -17.32
CA LYS A 47 -52.34 27.29 -18.74
C LYS A 47 -53.25 28.47 -19.05
N VAL A 48 -52.98 29.20 -20.13
CA VAL A 48 -53.76 30.34 -20.60
C VAL A 48 -54.24 30.09 -22.03
N ARG A 49 -55.53 30.30 -22.30
CA ARG A 49 -56.12 30.25 -23.64
C ARG A 49 -56.19 31.66 -24.22
N HIS A 50 -55.95 31.78 -25.53
CA HIS A 50 -55.99 33.06 -26.28
C HIS A 50 -55.06 34.16 -25.73
N GLY A 51 -54.05 33.80 -24.94
CA GLY A 51 -53.04 34.71 -24.37
C GLY A 51 -53.48 35.54 -23.17
N ILE A 52 -54.79 35.74 -22.96
CA ILE A 52 -55.32 36.63 -21.91
C ILE A 52 -56.16 35.87 -20.87
N PHE A 53 -56.88 34.82 -21.26
CA PHE A 53 -57.85 34.16 -20.39
C PHE A 53 -57.27 32.89 -19.75
N PRO A 54 -57.16 32.80 -18.41
CA PRO A 54 -56.63 31.61 -17.75
C PRO A 54 -57.59 30.43 -17.89
N GLU A 55 -57.05 29.21 -17.96
CA GLU A 55 -57.83 27.97 -18.02
C GLU A 55 -58.75 27.82 -16.80
N GLU A 56 -58.36 28.36 -15.64
CA GLU A 56 -59.14 28.33 -14.41
C GLU A 56 -60.56 28.93 -14.59
N LEU A 57 -60.69 29.99 -15.39
CA LEU A 57 -61.99 30.58 -15.72
C LEU A 57 -62.85 29.64 -16.56
N PHE A 58 -62.22 28.89 -17.47
CA PHE A 58 -62.91 27.88 -18.28
C PHE A 58 -63.35 26.69 -17.41
N GLN A 59 -62.50 26.24 -16.49
CA GLN A 59 -62.83 25.16 -15.55
C GLN A 59 -63.98 25.52 -14.62
N LEU A 60 -64.05 26.77 -14.15
CA LEU A 60 -65.15 27.26 -13.32
C LEU A 60 -66.50 27.20 -14.04
N LEU A 61 -66.53 27.54 -15.33
CA LEU A 61 -67.75 27.59 -16.14
C LEU A 61 -68.12 26.24 -16.79
N TYR A 62 -67.15 25.34 -16.92
CA TYR A 62 -67.31 24.01 -17.51
C TYR A 62 -68.47 23.18 -16.92
N PRO A 63 -68.64 23.03 -15.59
CA PRO A 63 -69.70 22.20 -15.02
C PRO A 63 -71.11 22.78 -15.22
N LYS A 64 -71.24 24.04 -15.64
CA LYS A 64 -72.55 24.71 -15.82
C LYS A 64 -72.93 24.90 -17.27
N THR A 65 -71.96 25.16 -18.14
CA THR A 65 -72.20 25.64 -19.50
C THR A 65 -71.39 24.88 -20.55
N GLY A 66 -70.63 23.86 -20.14
CA GLY A 66 -69.77 23.06 -21.01
C GLY A 66 -68.61 23.87 -21.61
N VAL A 67 -67.94 23.29 -22.61
CA VAL A 67 -66.78 23.93 -23.28
C VAL A 67 -67.17 25.24 -23.98
N THR A 68 -68.39 25.31 -24.52
CA THR A 68 -68.86 26.46 -25.30
C THR A 68 -69.26 27.66 -24.43
N GLY A 69 -69.54 27.43 -23.15
CA GLY A 69 -70.00 28.46 -22.23
C GLY A 69 -69.13 29.72 -22.17
N PRO A 70 -67.82 29.61 -21.85
CA PRO A 70 -66.92 30.76 -21.83
C PRO A 70 -66.83 31.49 -23.18
N TYR A 71 -66.90 30.76 -24.29
CA TYR A 71 -66.87 31.35 -25.63
C TYR A 71 -68.15 32.13 -25.93
N MET A 72 -69.31 31.58 -25.58
CA MET A 72 -70.61 32.26 -25.73
C MET A 72 -70.75 33.45 -24.79
N LEU A 73 -70.17 33.38 -23.59
CA LEU A 73 -70.06 34.52 -22.68
C LEU A 73 -69.20 35.62 -23.32
N GLY A 74 -68.03 35.27 -23.87
CA GLY A 74 -67.14 36.22 -24.53
C GLY A 74 -67.78 36.92 -25.73
N THR A 75 -68.39 36.17 -26.64
CA THR A 75 -69.09 36.74 -27.82
C THR A 75 -70.34 37.52 -27.43
N GLY A 76 -71.08 37.04 -26.42
CA GLY A 76 -72.25 37.72 -25.87
C GLY A 76 -71.89 39.05 -25.21
N LEU A 77 -70.80 39.09 -24.43
CA LEU A 77 -70.30 40.31 -23.79
C LEU A 77 -69.80 41.31 -24.84
N LEU A 78 -69.09 40.85 -25.88
CA LEU A 78 -68.66 41.70 -26.98
C LEU A 78 -69.86 42.32 -27.73
N THR A 79 -70.87 41.52 -28.06
CA THR A 79 -72.09 41.97 -28.75
C THR A 79 -72.89 42.93 -27.88
N TYR A 80 -72.94 42.69 -26.57
CA TYR A 80 -73.59 43.58 -25.60
C TYR A 80 -72.90 44.94 -25.53
N LEU A 81 -71.56 44.97 -25.45
CA LEU A 81 -70.78 46.22 -25.41
C LEU A 81 -70.99 47.07 -26.67
N LEU A 82 -71.09 46.44 -27.84
CA LEU A 82 -71.39 47.11 -29.12
C LEU A 82 -72.85 47.59 -29.18
N SER A 83 -73.81 46.75 -28.77
CA SER A 83 -75.24 47.08 -28.81
C SER A 83 -75.65 48.17 -27.83
N LYS A 84 -74.93 48.34 -26.72
CA LYS A 84 -75.16 49.39 -25.71
C LYS A 84 -74.26 50.62 -25.91
N GLU A 85 -73.51 50.69 -27.00
CA GLU A 85 -72.57 51.77 -27.31
C GLU A 85 -71.56 52.08 -26.19
N ILE A 86 -71.33 51.12 -25.28
CA ILE A 86 -70.29 51.24 -24.25
C ILE A 86 -68.91 51.18 -24.93
N TYR A 87 -68.83 50.51 -26.09
CA TYR A 87 -67.69 50.54 -26.98
C TYR A 87 -68.06 51.21 -28.31
N VAL A 88 -67.74 52.50 -28.46
CA VAL A 88 -68.01 53.30 -29.67
C VAL A 88 -66.93 53.03 -30.73
N ILE A 89 -67.34 52.68 -31.95
CA ILE A 89 -66.42 52.45 -33.07
C ILE A 89 -65.98 53.80 -33.64
N ASN A 90 -64.76 54.21 -33.28
CA ASN A 90 -64.11 55.42 -33.78
C ASN A 90 -62.89 55.05 -34.65
N HIS A 91 -62.27 56.05 -35.29
CA HIS A 91 -61.03 55.86 -36.04
C HIS A 91 -59.89 55.28 -35.18
N GLU A 92 -59.89 55.55 -33.87
CA GLU A 92 -58.94 54.97 -32.91
C GLU A 92 -59.11 53.45 -32.74
N THR A 93 -60.31 52.91 -32.91
CA THR A 93 -60.60 51.47 -32.82
C THR A 93 -59.89 50.69 -33.92
N PHE A 94 -59.82 51.25 -35.13
CA PHE A 94 -59.07 50.66 -36.24
C PHE A 94 -57.55 50.69 -36.00
N ALA A 95 -57.05 51.76 -35.37
CA ALA A 95 -55.65 51.85 -34.95
C ALA A 95 -55.33 50.83 -33.84
N ALA A 96 -56.22 50.63 -32.87
CA ALA A 96 -56.05 49.63 -31.82
C ALA A 96 -56.03 48.20 -32.38
N LEU A 97 -56.86 47.89 -33.38
CA LEU A 97 -56.88 46.59 -34.05
C LEU A 97 -55.56 46.32 -34.80
N SER A 98 -55.02 47.31 -35.51
CA SER A 98 -53.75 47.14 -36.24
C SER A 98 -52.55 46.99 -35.30
N ILE A 99 -52.50 47.74 -34.19
CA ILE A 99 -51.49 47.58 -33.14
C ILE A 99 -51.62 46.20 -32.47
N GLY A 100 -52.83 45.76 -32.15
CA GLY A 100 -53.08 44.44 -31.57
C GLY A 100 -52.63 43.31 -32.49
N ALA A 101 -52.91 43.41 -33.79
CA ALA A 101 -52.44 42.44 -34.79
C ALA A 101 -50.91 42.38 -34.89
N ALA A 102 -50.24 43.54 -34.84
CA ALA A 102 -48.78 43.62 -34.83
C ALA A 102 -48.17 42.97 -33.59
N ILE A 103 -48.75 43.19 -32.40
CA ILE A 103 -48.31 42.57 -31.15
C ILE A 103 -48.47 41.05 -31.20
N ILE A 104 -49.62 40.55 -31.66
CA ILE A 104 -49.87 39.10 -31.80
C ILE A 104 -48.86 38.47 -32.77
N TYR A 105 -48.56 39.15 -33.88
CA TYR A 105 -47.56 38.69 -34.84
C TYR A 105 -46.16 38.66 -34.22
N GLY A 106 -45.77 39.72 -33.51
CA GLY A 106 -44.49 39.81 -32.80
C GLY A 106 -44.29 38.71 -31.77
N VAL A 107 -45.29 38.47 -30.90
CA VAL A 107 -45.24 37.41 -29.89
C VAL A 107 -45.16 36.02 -30.53
N LYS A 108 -45.91 35.76 -31.61
CA LYS A 108 -45.86 34.46 -32.29
C LYS A 108 -44.54 34.21 -33.01
N LYS A 109 -43.90 35.24 -33.57
CA LYS A 109 -42.63 35.09 -34.32
C LYS A 109 -41.39 35.13 -33.43
N PHE A 110 -41.33 36.07 -32.50
CA PHE A 110 -40.15 36.26 -31.63
C PHE A 110 -40.26 35.55 -30.28
N GLY A 111 -41.45 35.14 -29.87
CA GLY A 111 -41.68 34.39 -28.63
C GLY A 111 -40.75 33.19 -28.42
N PRO A 112 -40.61 32.24 -29.36
CA PRO A 112 -39.74 31.08 -29.16
C PRO A 112 -38.25 31.48 -29.05
N SER A 113 -37.82 32.50 -29.79
CA SER A 113 -36.44 32.98 -29.74
C SER A 113 -36.11 33.65 -28.40
N VAL A 114 -37.05 34.42 -27.84
CA VAL A 114 -36.87 35.10 -26.55
C VAL A 114 -36.93 34.09 -25.40
N ALA A 115 -37.83 33.10 -25.47
CA ALA A 115 -37.91 32.02 -24.48
C ALA A 115 -36.59 31.22 -24.44
N ALA A 116 -36.10 30.76 -25.58
CA ALA A 116 -34.83 30.03 -25.65
C ALA A 116 -33.63 30.86 -25.18
N PHE A 117 -33.66 32.18 -25.37
CA PHE A 117 -32.63 33.07 -24.85
C PHE A 117 -32.69 33.22 -23.32
N ALA A 118 -33.90 33.33 -22.75
CA ALA A 118 -34.08 33.39 -21.30
C ALA A 118 -33.63 32.09 -20.62
N ASP A 119 -33.95 30.93 -21.22
CA ASP A 119 -33.52 29.62 -20.72
C ASP A 119 -31.99 29.49 -20.72
N LYS A 120 -31.33 29.88 -21.83
CA LYS A 120 -29.86 29.90 -21.92
C LYS A 120 -29.20 30.76 -20.85
N LEU A 121 -29.75 31.96 -20.58
CA LEU A 121 -29.20 32.82 -19.52
C LEU A 121 -29.32 32.20 -18.13
N ASN A 122 -30.36 31.40 -17.88
CA ASN A 122 -30.51 30.70 -16.62
C ASN A 122 -29.54 29.51 -16.52
N GLU A 123 -29.44 28.72 -17.60
CA GLU A 123 -28.49 27.61 -17.70
C GLU A 123 -27.05 28.07 -17.52
N GLU A 124 -26.63 29.16 -18.16
CA GLU A 124 -25.28 29.73 -18.01
C GLU A 124 -24.98 30.17 -16.56
N LYS A 125 -25.96 30.75 -15.86
CA LYS A 125 -25.80 31.15 -14.45
C LYS A 125 -25.64 29.93 -13.56
N VAL A 126 -26.45 28.90 -13.77
CA VAL A 126 -26.37 27.64 -13.02
C VAL A 126 -25.04 26.93 -13.32
N ALA A 127 -24.62 26.88 -14.59
CA ALA A 127 -23.37 26.25 -15.00
C ALA A 127 -22.16 26.96 -14.38
N LYS A 128 -22.09 28.30 -14.42
CA LYS A 128 -21.01 29.06 -13.77
C LYS A 128 -20.98 28.85 -12.26
N ALA A 129 -22.14 28.83 -11.60
CA ALA A 129 -22.22 28.56 -10.16
C ALA A 129 -21.72 27.14 -9.83
N GLN A 130 -22.05 26.16 -10.67
CA GLN A 130 -21.61 24.79 -10.51
C GLN A 130 -20.10 24.64 -10.77
N GLU A 131 -19.56 25.28 -11.80
CA GLU A 131 -18.12 25.30 -12.10
C GLU A 131 -17.31 25.90 -10.94
N VAL A 132 -17.73 27.05 -10.41
CA VAL A 132 -17.05 27.67 -9.25
C VAL A 132 -17.09 26.75 -8.03
N LYS A 133 -18.22 26.08 -7.79
CA LYS A 133 -18.34 25.10 -6.71
C LYS A 133 -17.42 23.92 -6.93
N ASP A 134 -17.34 23.38 -8.14
CA ASP A 134 -16.52 22.22 -8.45
C ASP A 134 -15.03 22.54 -8.34
N VAL A 135 -14.59 23.70 -8.83
CA VAL A 135 -13.22 24.20 -8.65
C VAL A 135 -12.88 24.42 -7.16
N ALA A 136 -13.82 24.96 -6.38
CA ALA A 136 -13.62 25.10 -4.93
C ALA A 136 -13.52 23.73 -4.24
N MET A 137 -14.34 22.75 -4.63
CA MET A 137 -14.29 21.40 -4.08
C MET A 137 -12.99 20.67 -4.44
N THR A 138 -12.52 20.78 -5.68
CA THR A 138 -11.25 20.15 -6.09
C THR A 138 -10.06 20.78 -5.39
N SER A 139 -9.98 22.10 -5.33
CA SER A 139 -8.89 22.80 -4.61
C SER A 139 -8.86 22.47 -3.12
N LEU A 140 -10.03 22.34 -2.47
CA LEU A 140 -10.11 21.90 -1.07
C LEU A 140 -9.69 20.43 -0.91
N ALA A 141 -10.06 19.55 -1.85
CA ALA A 141 -9.65 18.15 -1.82
C ALA A 141 -8.13 18.01 -1.99
N GLU A 142 -7.52 18.73 -2.93
CA GLU A 142 -6.08 18.78 -3.14
C GLU A 142 -5.34 19.27 -1.88
N ALA A 143 -5.84 20.35 -1.24
CA ALA A 143 -5.28 20.85 0.01
C ALA A 143 -5.34 19.81 1.15
N ILE A 144 -6.41 19.03 1.25
CA ILE A 144 -6.54 17.94 2.23
C ILE A 144 -5.52 16.82 1.96
N GLU A 145 -5.31 16.46 0.69
CA GLU A 145 -4.32 15.44 0.33
C GLU A 145 -2.90 15.89 0.65
N ASP A 146 -2.57 17.16 0.38
CA ASP A 146 -1.25 17.70 0.66
C ASP A 146 -0.98 17.80 2.16
N GLU A 147 -1.98 18.19 2.96
CA GLU A 147 -1.88 18.20 4.41
C GLU A 147 -1.68 16.78 4.97
N LYS A 148 -2.38 15.77 4.43
CA LYS A 148 -2.15 14.36 4.79
C LYS A 148 -0.73 13.90 4.45
N LYS A 149 -0.19 14.32 3.31
CA LYS A 149 1.21 14.03 2.95
C LYS A 149 2.19 14.69 3.92
N GLU A 150 1.92 15.92 4.36
CA GLU A 150 2.73 16.57 5.39
C GLU A 150 2.66 15.86 6.75
N GLN A 151 1.47 15.44 7.18
CA GLN A 151 1.32 14.63 8.41
C GLN A 151 2.13 13.33 8.31
N TRP A 152 2.03 12.62 7.19
CA TRP A 152 2.83 11.42 6.92
C TRP A 152 4.35 11.70 6.97
N ARG A 153 4.79 12.82 6.38
CA ARG A 153 6.20 13.25 6.44
C ARG A 153 6.66 13.53 7.87
N VAL A 154 5.81 14.12 8.70
CA VAL A 154 6.11 14.41 10.12
C VAL A 154 6.22 13.11 10.92
N GLU A 155 5.30 12.16 10.73
CA GLU A 155 5.36 10.83 11.36
C GLU A 155 6.65 10.08 10.97
N GLY A 156 7.06 10.17 9.71
CA GLY A 156 8.31 9.59 9.22
C GLY A 156 9.58 10.11 9.89
N ARG A 157 9.57 11.33 10.46
CA ARG A 157 10.75 11.90 11.16
C ARG A 157 11.10 11.10 12.42
N GLY A 158 10.11 10.59 13.14
CA GLY A 158 10.34 9.74 14.32
C GLY A 158 11.11 8.47 13.95
N MET A 159 10.63 7.77 12.92
CA MET A 159 11.29 6.57 12.39
C MET A 159 12.73 6.83 11.96
N LEU A 160 13.01 7.99 11.34
CA LEU A 160 14.37 8.36 10.96
C LEU A 160 15.29 8.54 12.18
N PHE A 161 14.81 9.19 13.24
CA PHE A 161 15.60 9.36 14.46
C PHE A 161 15.82 8.03 15.19
N ASP A 162 14.83 7.16 15.23
CA ASP A 162 14.96 5.85 15.85
C ASP A 162 15.91 4.93 15.06
N ALA A 163 15.86 4.95 13.73
CA ALA A 163 16.84 4.26 12.89
C ALA A 163 18.27 4.75 13.15
N LYS A 164 18.47 6.06 13.31
CA LYS A 164 19.78 6.63 13.65
C LYS A 164 20.26 6.20 15.05
N ARG A 165 19.39 6.24 16.07
CA ARG A 165 19.73 5.77 17.43
C ARG A 165 20.10 4.29 17.42
N ASN A 166 19.32 3.47 16.73
CA ASN A 166 19.59 2.03 16.62
C ASN A 166 20.89 1.74 15.87
N ASN A 167 21.21 2.50 14.81
CA ASN A 167 22.49 2.35 14.11
C ASN A 167 23.68 2.69 15.02
N VAL A 168 23.61 3.78 15.79
CA VAL A 168 24.65 4.12 16.77
C VAL A 168 24.80 3.04 17.83
N ASN A 169 23.69 2.53 18.39
CA ASN A 169 23.72 1.45 19.37
C ASN A 169 24.36 0.17 18.78
N MET A 170 23.99 -0.19 17.56
CA MET A 170 24.57 -1.34 16.86
C MET A 170 26.08 -1.16 16.66
N LEU A 171 26.53 0.01 16.22
CA LEU A 171 27.96 0.30 16.05
C LEU A 171 28.73 0.19 17.37
N LEU A 172 28.16 0.67 18.48
CA LEU A 172 28.77 0.56 19.80
C LEU A 172 28.90 -0.91 20.23
N GLU A 173 27.86 -1.72 20.05
CA GLU A 173 27.87 -3.15 20.33
C GLU A 173 28.86 -3.91 19.45
N THR A 174 28.94 -3.59 18.15
CA THR A 174 29.92 -4.19 17.23
C THR A 174 31.35 -3.88 17.67
N ASN A 175 31.65 -2.61 17.98
CA ASN A 175 32.98 -2.22 18.47
C ASN A 175 33.34 -2.92 19.79
N TYR A 176 32.37 -3.07 20.70
CA TYR A 176 32.58 -3.78 21.95
C TYR A 176 32.91 -5.26 21.72
N ARG A 177 32.14 -5.94 20.85
CA ARG A 177 32.39 -7.35 20.49
C ARG A 177 33.71 -7.53 19.77
N GLU A 178 34.07 -6.62 18.86
CA GLU A 178 35.35 -6.65 18.15
C GLU A 178 36.53 -6.57 19.13
N ARG A 179 36.46 -5.67 20.12
CA ARG A 179 37.49 -5.56 21.17
C ARG A 179 37.62 -6.84 21.99
N LEU A 180 36.51 -7.46 22.38
CA LEU A 180 36.53 -8.75 23.09
C LEU A 180 37.11 -9.89 22.23
N HIS A 181 36.73 -9.95 20.95
CA HIS A 181 37.25 -10.94 20.01
C HIS A 181 38.75 -10.74 19.76
N MET A 182 39.22 -9.50 19.65
CA MET A 182 40.65 -9.20 19.53
C MET A 182 41.44 -9.72 20.73
N VAL A 183 41.01 -9.42 21.96
CA VAL A 183 41.68 -9.91 23.17
C VAL A 183 41.67 -11.44 23.24
N THR A 184 40.53 -12.06 22.93
CA THR A 184 40.39 -13.53 22.90
C THR A 184 41.33 -14.17 21.89
N ASN A 185 41.41 -13.59 20.69
CA ASN A 185 42.30 -14.07 19.62
C ASN A 185 43.78 -13.90 20.00
N GLU A 186 44.16 -12.80 20.64
CA GLU A 186 45.54 -12.59 21.12
C GLU A 186 45.94 -13.59 22.21
N VAL A 187 45.05 -13.86 23.18
CA VAL A 187 45.31 -14.88 24.21
C VAL A 187 45.42 -16.27 23.58
N LYS A 188 44.51 -16.60 22.66
CA LYS A 188 44.54 -17.86 21.93
C LYS A 188 45.85 -18.01 21.14
N ARG A 189 46.29 -16.96 20.44
CA ARG A 189 47.54 -16.96 19.66
C ARG A 189 48.75 -17.28 20.54
N ARG A 190 48.80 -16.76 21.77
CA ARG A 190 49.88 -17.05 22.72
C ARG A 190 49.85 -18.51 23.17
N LEU A 191 48.67 -19.07 23.43
CA LEU A 191 48.52 -20.47 23.81
C LEU A 191 48.85 -21.42 22.65
N ASP A 192 48.31 -21.15 21.46
CA ASP A 192 48.59 -21.92 20.25
C ASP A 192 50.10 -21.89 19.92
N TYR A 193 50.77 -20.77 20.16
CA TYR A 193 52.23 -20.68 20.02
C TYR A 193 52.97 -21.63 20.98
N GLN A 194 52.55 -21.71 22.26
CA GLN A 194 53.16 -22.63 23.22
C GLN A 194 52.94 -24.09 22.83
N ILE A 195 51.73 -24.44 22.41
CA ILE A 195 51.41 -25.80 21.93
C ILE A 195 52.25 -26.13 20.69
N ALA A 196 52.38 -25.20 19.74
CA ALA A 196 53.20 -25.39 18.55
C ALA A 196 54.69 -25.57 18.89
N LEU A 197 55.23 -24.85 19.88
CA LEU A 197 56.59 -25.07 20.36
C LEU A 197 56.77 -26.46 20.99
N GLN A 198 55.80 -26.92 21.77
CA GLN A 198 55.83 -28.27 22.36
C GLN A 198 55.78 -29.36 21.27
N ASP A 199 54.89 -29.23 20.29
CA ASP A 199 54.80 -30.17 19.17
C ASP A 199 56.10 -30.18 18.34
N LEU A 200 56.70 -29.01 18.10
CA LEU A 200 58.01 -28.89 17.44
C LEU A 200 59.10 -29.64 18.23
N HIS A 201 59.15 -29.45 19.56
CA HIS A 201 60.15 -30.11 20.40
C HIS A 201 60.03 -31.63 20.32
N LEU A 202 58.82 -32.16 20.48
CA LEU A 202 58.55 -33.59 20.36
C LEU A 202 58.93 -34.13 18.97
N ARG A 203 58.64 -33.38 17.90
CA ARG A 203 59.05 -33.75 16.53
C ARG A 203 60.56 -33.78 16.37
N MET A 204 61.28 -32.77 16.87
CA MET A 204 62.75 -32.76 16.80
C MET A 204 63.37 -33.90 17.61
N GLU A 205 62.84 -34.20 18.80
CA GLU A 205 63.27 -35.34 19.61
C GLU A 205 63.05 -36.66 18.87
N GLN A 206 61.88 -36.85 18.28
CA GLN A 206 61.56 -38.03 17.47
C GLN A 206 62.47 -38.14 16.25
N GLU A 207 62.68 -37.07 15.48
CA GLU A 207 63.59 -37.06 14.34
C GLU A 207 65.05 -37.33 14.75
N HIS A 208 65.51 -36.73 15.85
CA HIS A 208 66.84 -36.97 16.38
C HIS A 208 67.01 -38.43 16.82
N MET A 209 66.03 -38.98 17.53
CA MET A 209 66.01 -40.38 17.97
C MET A 209 66.04 -41.32 16.75
N VAL A 210 65.20 -41.10 15.74
CA VAL A 210 65.19 -41.92 14.52
C VAL A 210 66.54 -41.86 13.81
N ASN A 211 67.10 -40.66 13.60
CA ASN A 211 68.41 -40.48 12.99
C ASN A 211 69.54 -41.13 13.80
N TRP A 212 69.48 -41.08 15.14
CA TRP A 212 70.46 -41.72 16.02
C TRP A 212 70.36 -43.25 15.97
N VAL A 213 69.15 -43.80 16.00
CA VAL A 213 68.90 -45.23 15.86
C VAL A 213 69.39 -45.71 14.49
N GLU A 214 69.08 -45.00 13.41
CA GLU A 214 69.56 -45.32 12.06
C GLU A 214 71.09 -45.37 12.00
N LYS A 215 71.77 -44.32 12.50
CA LYS A 215 73.25 -44.29 12.56
C LYS A 215 73.84 -45.40 13.42
N SER A 216 73.23 -45.70 14.56
CA SER A 216 73.69 -46.75 15.49
C SER A 216 73.50 -48.14 14.91
N VAL A 217 72.39 -48.37 14.19
CA VAL A 217 72.14 -49.60 13.43
C VAL A 217 73.14 -49.73 12.29
N ILE A 218 73.36 -48.69 11.47
CA ILE A 218 74.35 -48.70 10.39
C ILE A 218 75.76 -48.98 10.93
N SER A 219 76.13 -48.37 12.06
CA SER A 219 77.46 -48.53 12.66
C SER A 219 77.68 -49.88 13.35
N SER A 220 76.65 -50.52 13.90
CA SER A 220 76.75 -51.83 14.58
C SER A 220 76.74 -53.00 13.61
N ILE A 221 76.26 -52.79 12.39
CA ILE A 221 76.29 -53.77 11.32
C ILE A 221 77.72 -53.84 10.75
N THR A 222 78.38 -54.99 10.93
CA THR A 222 79.63 -55.27 10.19
C THR A 222 79.31 -55.65 8.73
N PRO A 223 80.12 -55.22 7.74
CA PRO A 223 79.86 -55.55 6.33
C PRO A 223 79.85 -57.07 6.06
N GLN A 224 80.46 -57.86 6.94
CA GLN A 224 80.46 -59.32 6.88
C GLN A 224 79.16 -59.98 7.36
N GLN A 225 78.37 -59.32 8.20
CA GLN A 225 77.06 -59.83 8.63
C GLN A 225 75.99 -59.56 7.56
N VAL A 226 76.03 -58.38 6.93
CA VAL A 226 75.11 -58.04 5.82
C VAL A 226 75.21 -59.05 4.68
N SER A 227 76.43 -59.40 4.25
CA SER A 227 76.61 -60.38 3.16
C SER A 227 76.06 -61.77 3.52
N LYS A 228 76.19 -62.20 4.78
CA LYS A 228 75.62 -63.47 5.28
C LYS A 228 74.08 -63.45 5.34
N TYR A 229 73.49 -62.35 5.83
CA TYR A 229 72.02 -62.22 5.86
C TYR A 229 71.42 -62.02 4.47
N VAL A 230 72.08 -61.29 3.56
CA VAL A 230 71.68 -61.18 2.14
C VAL A 230 71.75 -62.53 1.46
N GLN A 231 72.80 -63.34 1.70
CA GLN A 231 72.86 -64.71 1.19
C GLN A 231 71.75 -65.61 1.77
N LYS A 232 71.45 -65.53 3.07
CA LYS A 232 70.32 -66.28 3.67
C LYS A 232 68.98 -65.84 3.09
N LEU A 233 68.74 -64.53 2.91
CA LEU A 233 67.51 -63.99 2.32
C LEU A 233 67.35 -64.39 0.85
N GLN A 234 68.41 -64.32 0.05
CA GLN A 234 68.41 -64.83 -1.32
C GLN A 234 68.14 -66.34 -1.36
N LEU A 235 68.70 -67.13 -0.43
CA LEU A 235 68.43 -68.56 -0.34
C LEU A 235 66.96 -68.83 0.01
N THR A 236 66.38 -68.09 0.96
CA THR A 236 64.96 -68.23 1.33
C THR A 236 64.00 -67.76 0.23
N ASP A 237 64.33 -66.69 -0.50
CA ASP A 237 63.54 -66.24 -1.65
C ASP A 237 63.62 -67.24 -2.81
N ILE A 238 64.80 -67.83 -3.07
CA ILE A 238 64.95 -68.93 -4.04
C ILE A 238 64.12 -70.15 -3.61
N VAL A 239 64.12 -70.49 -2.32
CA VAL A 239 63.32 -71.61 -1.78
C VAL A 239 61.82 -71.33 -1.88
N LEU A 240 61.34 -70.12 -1.58
CA LEU A 240 59.94 -69.72 -1.76
C LEU A 240 59.54 -69.75 -3.24
N ARG A 241 60.44 -69.36 -4.15
CA ARG A 241 60.21 -69.41 -5.60
C ARG A 241 60.22 -70.85 -6.15
N PHE A 242 61.04 -71.74 -5.59
CA PHE A 242 61.02 -73.18 -5.88
C PHE A 242 59.73 -73.85 -5.39
N ILE A 243 59.26 -73.52 -4.18
CA ILE A 243 58.00 -74.03 -3.61
C ILE A 243 56.80 -73.52 -4.42
N SER A 244 56.81 -72.25 -4.85
CA SER A 244 55.75 -71.69 -5.69
C SER A 244 55.71 -72.32 -7.10
N ASN A 245 56.86 -72.63 -7.72
CA ASN A 245 56.92 -73.34 -9.01
C ASN A 245 56.53 -74.83 -8.92
N CYS A 246 56.81 -75.52 -7.81
CA CYS A 246 56.36 -76.90 -7.59
C CYS A 246 54.84 -77.04 -7.40
N HIS A 247 54.15 -75.98 -6.96
CA HIS A 247 52.69 -76.01 -6.77
C HIS A 247 51.90 -75.72 -8.07
N PHE A 248 52.58 -75.34 -9.17
CA PHE A 248 51.98 -74.99 -10.47
C PHE A 248 52.16 -76.05 -11.57
N LEU A 249 52.97 -77.10 -11.34
CA LEU A 249 53.15 -78.24 -12.26
C LEU A 249 52.87 -79.56 -11.52
N ASN A 250 51.62 -80.03 -11.65
CA ASN A 250 51.08 -81.38 -11.45
C ASN A 250 51.80 -82.39 -10.53
N GLY A 251 51.06 -82.82 -9.51
CA GLY A 251 50.90 -84.22 -9.06
C GLY A 251 52.12 -85.15 -9.11
N LEU A 252 52.57 -85.56 -7.91
CA LEU A 252 53.62 -86.53 -7.60
C LEU A 252 55.05 -86.00 -7.71
N CYS A 253 55.54 -85.38 -6.62
CA CYS A 253 56.96 -85.43 -6.33
C CYS A 253 57.23 -85.75 -4.85
N ASN A 254 58.16 -86.70 -4.67
CA ASN A 254 58.46 -87.48 -3.47
C ASN A 254 58.85 -86.61 -2.25
N ILE A 255 58.08 -86.75 -1.17
CA ILE A 255 58.27 -86.12 0.17
C ILE A 255 59.56 -86.58 0.90
N ARG A 256 60.39 -87.42 0.27
CA ARG A 256 61.57 -88.03 0.88
C ARG A 256 62.84 -87.15 0.86
N ILE A 257 62.84 -86.01 0.15
CA ILE A 257 64.01 -85.12 0.04
C ILE A 257 64.00 -84.01 1.12
N PHE A 258 62.84 -83.64 1.66
CA PHE A 258 62.73 -82.52 2.61
C PHE A 258 63.27 -82.83 4.02
N ILE A 259 63.33 -84.11 4.40
CA ILE A 259 63.86 -84.54 5.71
C ILE A 259 65.40 -84.57 5.72
N SER A 260 66.05 -84.75 4.57
CA SER A 260 67.52 -84.86 4.50
C SER A 260 68.23 -83.49 4.58
N TYR A 261 67.62 -82.41 4.09
CA TYR A 261 68.21 -81.07 4.16
C TYR A 261 68.02 -80.38 5.51
N LYS A 262 66.97 -80.72 6.28
CA LYS A 262 66.71 -80.14 7.60
C LYS A 262 67.71 -80.64 8.67
N VAL A 263 68.28 -81.83 8.50
CA VAL A 263 69.34 -82.37 9.38
C VAL A 263 70.74 -81.83 9.03
N LYS A 264 70.98 -81.39 7.79
CA LYS A 264 72.31 -80.93 7.35
C LYS A 264 72.60 -79.46 7.66
N ILE A 265 71.57 -78.63 7.83
CA ILE A 265 71.71 -77.19 8.16
C ILE A 265 72.02 -76.95 9.66
N GLN A 266 71.68 -77.91 10.54
CA GLN A 266 71.98 -77.83 11.98
C GLN A 266 73.41 -78.31 12.36
N LEU A 267 74.20 -78.83 11.40
CA LEU A 267 75.56 -79.31 11.64
C LEU A 267 76.67 -78.38 11.08
N SER A 268 76.32 -77.19 10.58
CA SER A 268 77.27 -76.23 10.00
C SER A 268 77.28 -74.85 10.69
N GLU A 269 76.78 -74.74 11.93
CA GLU A 269 76.94 -73.56 12.80
C GLU A 269 77.67 -73.91 14.12
N LEU A 270 78.67 -74.81 14.02
CA LEU A 270 79.90 -74.80 14.82
C LEU A 270 81.03 -74.26 13.94
#